data_AF-A0ABD3R5K9-F1
#
_entry.id   AF-A0ABD3R5K9-F1
#
_cell.length_a   1.000
_cell.length_b   1.000
_cell.length_c   1.000
_cell.angle_alpha   90.00
_cell.angle_beta   90.00
_cell.angle_gamma   90.00
#
_symmetry.space_group_name_H-M   'P 1'
#
loop_
_entity.id
_entity.type
_entity.pdbx_description
1 polymer ?
#
loop_
_entity_poly.entity_id
_entity_poly.type
_entity_poly.pdbx_seq_one_letter_code
_entity_poly.pdbx_strand_id
1 'polypeptide(L)'
;MILEGRRGEQRHPYHHHPITDDDWRPSTASESSSSSDGGAPILTLSIVQLDRDVNDRRIEDVALTVLDDLTCASPADARDLMGPRSYRRDCDDERRPPTPAIRDDDVRLRTTMAKKSIMRYRLERDRWTSYTSLLLKSMAYYRSIDCEFGASSWEVDERDDYNGTGRRGGTMRFPIVDLPRTRYNRPYLPHSSRPTTTNDDSSRDDDYVEDRSHSMNVSHQYPWVCMVQQRPPNRRSGALTTTGHAPPESHYLLGMDVVVFEARTNDYAPTIAEFLEPFANSFTPWEWDRISNNRRGRRIMSSSTSSGGRDDGDDNPYHHSSKRSEVSRLREFYLRWSMKEAYTKALGLGMHVNFEMVEIRLLGTDLYVSDEDVGDEEEGIWTSIKKNATSSDRWGRSSIDERQRYYSVIGKVKRLESKSSLSSSWDVWEIIFVPLLPPGSTPSPRLATTAGDGLACACVCRGPLPRNSSSTHVDRCRIGTELLTLLDLIRMHGSSPS
;
A
#
# COMPACT_ATOMS: atom_id res chain seq x y z
N MET A 1 -18.63 -21.37 12.25
CA MET A 1 -18.28 -22.73 11.78
C MET A 1 -16.90 -23.05 12.31
N ILE A 2 -16.87 -23.79 13.40
CA ILE A 2 -15.64 -24.29 14.04
C ILE A 2 -15.31 -25.59 13.29
N LEU A 3 -14.17 -25.63 12.60
CA LEU A 3 -13.65 -26.86 12.02
C LEU A 3 -12.49 -27.34 12.88
N GLU A 4 -12.75 -28.39 13.64
CA GLU A 4 -11.73 -29.25 14.24
C GLU A 4 -10.95 -29.95 13.12
N GLY A 5 -9.65 -29.66 13.03
CA GLY A 5 -8.71 -30.29 12.10
C GLY A 5 -7.73 -31.18 12.85
N ARG A 6 -7.82 -32.49 12.60
CA ARG A 6 -7.09 -33.60 13.21
C ARG A 6 -5.57 -33.41 13.24
N ARG A 7 -4.97 -33.78 14.39
CA ARG A 7 -3.54 -34.11 14.55
C ARG A 7 -3.21 -35.42 13.84
N GLY A 8 -2.03 -35.48 13.22
CA GLY A 8 -1.25 -36.71 13.11
C GLY A 8 -0.66 -37.02 11.73
N GLU A 9 0.43 -36.36 11.35
CA GLU A 9 1.42 -36.94 10.43
C GLU A 9 2.84 -36.58 10.90
N GLN A 10 3.63 -37.62 11.18
CA GLN A 10 5.07 -37.52 11.44
C GLN A 10 5.78 -37.12 10.15
N ARG A 11 6.49 -35.98 10.15
CA ARG A 11 7.36 -35.57 9.04
C ARG A 11 8.78 -36.08 9.26
N HIS A 12 9.29 -36.82 8.26
CA HIS A 12 10.70 -37.19 8.15
C HIS A 12 11.61 -35.97 7.86
N PRO A 13 12.88 -35.97 8.32
CA PRO A 13 13.82 -34.89 8.04
C PRO A 13 14.36 -35.00 6.61
N TYR A 14 14.02 -34.04 5.76
CA TYR A 14 14.68 -33.85 4.47
C TYR A 14 15.88 -32.91 4.63
N HIS A 15 17.08 -33.44 4.39
CA HIS A 15 18.29 -32.65 4.20
C HIS A 15 18.27 -31.99 2.82
N HIS A 16 18.04 -30.68 2.76
CA HIS A 16 18.24 -29.88 1.55
C HIS A 16 19.69 -29.39 1.47
N HIS A 17 20.41 -29.78 0.41
CA HIS A 17 21.66 -29.15 0.01
C HIS A 17 21.40 -27.70 -0.47
N PRO A 18 22.30 -26.74 -0.18
CA PRO A 18 22.19 -25.38 -0.72
C PRO A 18 22.52 -25.38 -2.22
N ILE A 19 21.59 -24.92 -3.04
CA ILE A 19 21.86 -24.51 -4.42
C ILE A 19 22.56 -23.15 -4.35
N THR A 20 23.77 -23.06 -4.88
CA THR A 20 24.52 -21.81 -5.02
C THR A 20 24.06 -21.11 -6.29
N ASP A 21 23.25 -20.05 -6.13
CA ASP A 21 22.95 -19.07 -7.18
C ASP A 21 24.19 -18.18 -7.41
N ASP A 22 25.26 -18.76 -7.97
CA ASP A 22 26.47 -18.04 -8.39
C ASP A 22 26.27 -17.46 -9.79
N ASP A 23 25.75 -16.23 -9.89
CA ASP A 23 25.96 -15.37 -11.07
C ASP A 23 25.63 -13.88 -10.84
N TRP A 24 25.70 -13.40 -9.59
CA TRP A 24 25.43 -11.99 -9.28
C TRP A 24 26.50 -11.42 -8.35
N ARG A 25 27.65 -11.03 -8.93
CA ARG A 25 28.60 -10.13 -8.26
C ARG A 25 28.24 -8.68 -8.58
N PRO A 26 28.02 -7.80 -7.59
CA PRO A 26 27.83 -6.38 -7.84
C PRO A 26 29.14 -5.79 -8.39
N SER A 27 29.10 -5.28 -9.61
CA SER A 27 30.22 -4.54 -10.19
C SER A 27 30.30 -3.16 -9.54
N THR A 28 31.43 -2.85 -8.90
CA THR A 28 31.73 -1.54 -8.32
C THR A 28 32.24 -0.61 -9.42
N ALA A 29 31.35 -0.14 -10.30
CA ALA A 29 31.69 0.89 -11.28
C ALA A 29 31.08 2.23 -10.83
N SER A 30 31.95 3.20 -10.55
CA SER A 30 31.58 4.58 -10.23
C SER A 30 31.42 5.38 -11.52
N GLU A 31 30.22 5.40 -12.11
CA GLU A 31 29.91 6.26 -13.25
C GLU A 31 28.97 7.41 -12.84
N SER A 32 29.48 8.63 -12.91
CA SER A 32 28.73 9.87 -12.74
C SER A 32 27.92 10.17 -14.01
N SER A 33 26.73 9.60 -14.11
CA SER A 33 25.77 9.94 -15.17
C SER A 33 24.89 11.11 -14.72
N SER A 34 24.93 12.20 -15.48
CA SER A 34 23.97 13.30 -15.37
C SER A 34 22.61 12.82 -15.89
N SER A 35 21.82 12.20 -15.00
CA SER A 35 20.50 11.68 -15.32
C SER A 35 19.60 12.80 -15.81
N SER A 36 19.17 12.74 -17.07
CA SER A 36 17.99 13.47 -17.50
C SER A 36 16.86 13.12 -16.55
N ASP A 37 16.22 14.14 -15.98
CA ASP A 37 15.20 14.06 -14.92
C ASP A 37 13.88 13.53 -15.51
N GLY A 38 13.94 12.35 -16.13
CA GLY A 38 12.80 11.56 -16.57
C GLY A 38 12.00 11.25 -15.33
N GLY A 39 10.95 12.03 -15.09
CA GLY A 39 10.20 12.01 -13.85
C GLY A 39 9.76 10.59 -13.52
N ALA A 40 10.41 9.98 -12.53
CA ALA A 40 10.01 8.68 -12.02
C ALA A 40 8.52 8.73 -11.64
N PRO A 41 7.77 7.63 -11.83
CA PRO A 41 6.38 7.58 -11.41
C PRO A 41 6.28 7.98 -9.94
N ILE A 42 5.27 8.78 -9.62
CA ILE A 42 5.03 9.26 -8.26
C ILE A 42 3.85 8.47 -7.70
N LEU A 43 4.09 7.71 -6.64
CA LEU A 43 3.01 7.15 -5.82
C LEU A 43 2.53 8.23 -4.86
N THR A 44 1.22 8.32 -4.65
CA THR A 44 0.63 9.13 -3.58
C THR A 44 0.00 8.19 -2.57
N LEU A 45 0.43 8.27 -1.31
CA LEU A 45 -0.09 7.53 -0.17
C LEU A 45 -0.95 8.46 0.70
N SER A 46 -2.26 8.30 0.59
CA SER A 46 -3.27 8.93 1.45
C SER A 46 -3.42 8.15 2.74
N ILE A 47 -3.30 8.83 3.88
CA ILE A 47 -3.37 8.22 5.21
C ILE A 47 -4.43 8.96 6.01
N VAL A 48 -5.42 8.21 6.51
CA VAL A 48 -6.44 8.69 7.44
C VAL A 48 -6.33 7.91 8.74
N GLN A 49 -6.37 8.61 9.88
CA GLN A 49 -6.49 7.98 11.19
C GLN A 49 -7.83 8.34 11.84
N LEU A 50 -8.63 7.33 12.18
CA LEU A 50 -10.02 7.52 12.61
C LEU A 50 -10.19 7.91 14.08
N ASP A 51 -9.21 7.60 14.94
CA ASP A 51 -9.31 7.77 16.41
C ASP A 51 -9.51 9.22 16.87
N ARG A 52 -9.38 10.23 16.00
CA ARG A 52 -9.49 11.66 16.35
C ARG A 52 -10.76 12.34 15.85
N ASP A 53 -11.30 11.88 14.74
CA ASP A 53 -12.38 12.60 14.03
C ASP A 53 -13.77 12.02 14.35
N VAL A 54 -13.81 10.80 14.87
CA VAL A 54 -15.02 10.06 15.21
C VAL A 54 -15.37 10.29 16.68
N ASN A 55 -15.59 11.54 17.06
CA ASN A 55 -16.07 11.91 18.40
C ASN A 55 -17.53 11.49 18.57
N ASP A 56 -17.85 10.51 19.44
CA ASP A 56 -19.18 10.07 19.97
C ASP A 56 -20.41 10.02 19.02
N ARG A 57 -20.24 10.40 17.76
CA ARG A 57 -21.25 10.52 16.73
C ARG A 57 -21.41 9.15 16.12
N ARG A 58 -22.67 8.81 15.91
CA ARG A 58 -23.03 7.60 15.20
C ARG A 58 -22.78 7.82 13.71
N ILE A 59 -22.15 6.85 13.08
CA ILE A 59 -21.92 6.87 11.63
C ILE A 59 -23.23 6.93 10.86
N GLU A 60 -24.33 6.42 11.44
CA GLU A 60 -25.64 6.54 10.83
C GLU A 60 -25.99 8.01 10.55
N ASP A 61 -25.78 8.90 11.50
CA ASP A 61 -26.17 10.31 11.36
C ASP A 61 -25.31 11.02 10.31
N VAL A 62 -24.00 10.72 10.30
CA VAL A 62 -23.05 11.34 9.35
C VAL A 62 -23.20 10.75 7.95
N ALA A 63 -23.17 9.42 7.82
CA ALA A 63 -23.19 8.77 6.52
C ALA A 63 -24.53 8.97 5.81
N LEU A 64 -25.68 9.02 6.52
CA LEU A 64 -26.96 9.28 5.86
C LEU A 64 -26.99 10.67 5.25
N THR A 65 -26.58 11.68 6.03
CA THR A 65 -26.55 13.08 5.56
C THR A 65 -25.67 13.23 4.33
N VAL A 66 -24.47 12.63 4.32
CA VAL A 66 -23.53 12.79 3.20
C VAL A 66 -23.89 11.90 2.01
N LEU A 67 -24.35 10.66 2.22
CA LEU A 67 -24.63 9.74 1.13
C LEU A 67 -25.91 10.10 0.38
N ASP A 68 -26.97 10.49 1.08
CA ASP A 68 -28.27 10.77 0.46
C ASP A 68 -28.20 12.00 -0.47
N ASP A 69 -27.32 12.96 -0.18
CA ASP A 69 -27.18 14.19 -0.96
C ASP A 69 -26.24 14.04 -2.17
N LEU A 70 -25.33 13.06 -2.17
CA LEU A 70 -24.13 13.12 -3.03
C LEU A 70 -23.76 11.82 -3.74
N THR A 71 -24.41 10.68 -3.50
CA THR A 71 -24.04 9.46 -4.22
C THR A 71 -24.48 9.51 -5.69
N CYS A 72 -23.51 9.36 -6.60
CA CYS A 72 -23.80 9.14 -8.02
C CYS A 72 -24.03 7.64 -8.28
N ALA A 73 -24.81 7.32 -9.32
CA ALA A 73 -25.09 5.93 -9.63
C ALA A 73 -23.85 5.22 -10.20
N SER A 74 -23.09 5.86 -11.09
CA SER A 74 -21.90 5.29 -11.72
C SER A 74 -20.79 6.33 -11.93
N PRO A 75 -19.54 5.87 -12.19
CA PRO A 75 -18.47 6.74 -12.67
C PRO A 75 -18.83 7.54 -13.94
N ALA A 76 -19.72 7.02 -14.80
CA ALA A 76 -20.22 7.79 -15.95
C ALA A 76 -21.11 8.95 -15.49
N ASP A 77 -22.04 8.71 -14.56
CA ASP A 77 -22.92 9.74 -14.00
C ASP A 77 -22.13 10.82 -13.26
N ALA A 78 -21.08 10.43 -12.52
CA ALA A 78 -20.18 11.37 -11.89
C ALA A 78 -19.53 12.32 -12.90
N ARG A 79 -19.11 11.81 -14.07
CA ARG A 79 -18.54 12.65 -15.14
C ARG A 79 -19.57 13.57 -15.76
N ASP A 80 -20.78 13.06 -15.98
CA ASP A 80 -21.86 13.86 -16.55
C ASP A 80 -22.28 15.00 -15.61
N LEU A 81 -22.34 14.74 -14.30
CA LEU A 81 -22.57 15.77 -13.28
C LEU A 81 -21.47 16.84 -13.26
N MET A 82 -20.22 16.44 -13.46
CA MET A 82 -19.04 17.32 -13.45
C MET A 82 -18.79 18.05 -14.77
N GLY A 83 -19.47 17.67 -15.86
CA GLY A 83 -19.22 18.23 -17.18
C GLY A 83 -19.59 19.72 -17.28
N PRO A 84 -18.86 20.53 -18.09
CA PRO A 84 -19.10 21.97 -18.25
C PRO A 84 -20.50 22.33 -18.80
N ARG A 85 -21.25 21.34 -19.30
CA ARG A 85 -22.63 21.51 -19.78
C ARG A 85 -23.67 21.57 -18.66
N SER A 86 -23.37 21.01 -17.49
CA SER A 86 -24.31 20.94 -16.37
C SER A 86 -24.48 22.31 -15.71
N TYR A 87 -23.40 23.10 -15.63
CA TYR A 87 -23.43 24.43 -15.00
C TYR A 87 -24.06 25.53 -15.85
N ARG A 88 -24.23 25.31 -17.16
CA ARG A 88 -24.79 26.30 -18.09
C ARG A 88 -26.29 26.12 -18.35
N ARG A 89 -26.92 25.12 -17.72
CA ARG A 89 -28.30 24.70 -18.02
C ARG A 89 -29.37 25.51 -17.29
N ASP A 90 -29.05 26.19 -16.19
CA ASP A 90 -30.06 26.76 -15.30
C ASP A 90 -30.48 28.19 -15.62
N CYS A 91 -29.95 28.82 -16.67
CA CYS A 91 -30.16 30.26 -16.87
C CYS A 91 -31.14 30.66 -18.00
N ASP A 92 -31.21 29.99 -19.16
CA ASP A 92 -31.86 30.66 -20.33
C ASP A 92 -32.65 29.79 -21.34
N ASP A 93 -32.83 28.47 -21.16
CA ASP A 93 -33.45 27.63 -22.23
C ASP A 93 -34.68 26.83 -21.77
N GLU A 94 -35.82 27.51 -21.58
CA GLU A 94 -37.13 26.92 -21.29
C GLU A 94 -37.71 26.05 -22.43
N ARG A 95 -37.04 25.93 -23.58
CA ARG A 95 -37.62 25.27 -24.78
C ARG A 95 -37.04 23.89 -25.09
N ARG A 96 -36.10 23.36 -24.31
CA ARG A 96 -35.59 22.00 -24.55
C ARG A 96 -36.51 20.94 -23.97
N PRO A 97 -36.85 19.88 -24.73
CA PRO A 97 -37.58 18.74 -24.19
C PRO A 97 -36.78 18.15 -23.01
N PRO A 98 -37.45 17.76 -21.92
CA PRO A 98 -36.79 17.22 -20.74
C PRO A 98 -35.89 16.07 -21.16
N THR A 99 -34.60 16.17 -20.82
CA THR A 99 -33.70 15.02 -20.91
C THR A 99 -34.36 13.91 -20.10
N PRO A 100 -34.50 12.67 -20.61
CA PRO A 100 -35.18 11.61 -19.88
C PRO A 100 -34.57 11.55 -18.48
N ALA A 101 -35.38 11.90 -17.48
CA ALA A 101 -34.93 11.94 -16.10
C ALA A 101 -34.28 10.59 -15.80
N ILE A 102 -33.03 10.62 -15.32
CA ILE A 102 -32.45 9.45 -14.66
C ILE A 102 -33.52 9.01 -13.67
N ARG A 103 -34.02 7.79 -13.81
CA ARG A 103 -35.14 7.31 -13.02
C ARG A 103 -34.72 7.41 -11.55
N ASP A 104 -35.45 8.19 -10.75
CA ASP A 104 -35.19 8.36 -9.30
C ASP A 104 -34.98 7.02 -8.58
N ASP A 105 -35.59 5.95 -9.10
CA ASP A 105 -35.45 4.59 -8.60
C ASP A 105 -34.00 4.05 -8.65
N ASP A 106 -33.22 4.37 -9.68
CA ASP A 106 -31.85 3.86 -9.84
C ASP A 106 -30.88 4.52 -8.85
N VAL A 107 -31.05 5.83 -8.62
CA VAL A 107 -30.26 6.59 -7.62
C VAL A 107 -30.59 6.09 -6.21
N ARG A 108 -31.87 5.89 -5.90
CA ARG A 108 -32.31 5.32 -4.62
C ARG A 108 -31.74 3.92 -4.38
N LEU A 109 -31.72 3.06 -5.41
CA LEU A 109 -31.22 1.70 -5.30
C LEU A 109 -29.73 1.67 -4.94
N ARG A 110 -28.89 2.54 -5.53
CA ARG A 110 -27.45 2.53 -5.30
C ARG A 110 -27.01 3.29 -4.05
N THR A 111 -27.68 4.37 -3.69
CA THR A 111 -27.57 4.97 -2.35
C THR A 111 -27.81 3.89 -1.28
N THR A 112 -28.80 3.04 -1.52
CA THR A 112 -29.07 1.87 -0.69
C THR A 112 -27.93 0.84 -0.69
N MET A 113 -27.22 0.63 -1.81
CA MET A 113 -26.06 -0.27 -1.87
C MET A 113 -24.85 0.26 -1.10
N ALA A 114 -24.46 1.52 -1.29
CA ALA A 114 -23.35 2.14 -0.57
C ALA A 114 -23.63 2.13 0.95
N LYS A 115 -24.83 2.58 1.35
CA LYS A 115 -25.32 2.50 2.73
C LYS A 115 -25.31 1.08 3.26
N LYS A 116 -25.82 0.09 2.51
CA LYS A 116 -25.81 -1.32 2.91
C LYS A 116 -24.39 -1.87 3.09
N SER A 117 -23.44 -1.44 2.24
CA SER A 117 -22.05 -1.86 2.33
C SER A 117 -21.35 -1.40 3.61
N ILE A 118 -21.76 -0.24 4.14
CA ILE A 118 -21.26 0.35 5.39
C ILE A 118 -22.03 -0.20 6.59
N MET A 119 -23.37 -0.18 6.55
CA MET A 119 -24.20 -0.52 7.70
C MET A 119 -24.26 -2.03 8.01
N ARG A 120 -23.77 -2.89 7.11
CA ARG A 120 -23.68 -4.34 7.36
C ARG A 120 -22.73 -4.71 8.51
N TYR A 121 -21.77 -3.85 8.84
CA TYR A 121 -20.82 -4.12 9.91
C TYR A 121 -21.48 -3.93 11.27
N ARG A 122 -21.13 -4.79 12.23
CA ARG A 122 -21.67 -4.75 13.59
C ARG A 122 -20.95 -3.74 14.48
N LEU A 123 -19.62 -3.65 14.35
CA LEU A 123 -18.81 -2.75 15.15
C LEU A 123 -18.72 -1.39 14.47
N GLU A 124 -18.86 -0.33 15.26
CA GLU A 124 -18.86 1.05 14.77
C GLU A 124 -17.55 1.41 14.07
N ARG A 125 -16.42 0.99 14.64
CA ARG A 125 -15.08 1.16 14.05
C ARG A 125 -14.96 0.58 12.62
N ASP A 126 -15.62 -0.54 12.35
CA ASP A 126 -15.57 -1.20 11.04
C ASP A 126 -16.44 -0.43 10.02
N ARG A 127 -17.54 0.16 10.48
CA ARG A 127 -18.38 1.04 9.65
C ARG A 127 -17.61 2.29 9.26
N TRP A 128 -16.94 2.95 10.21
CA TRP A 128 -16.13 4.14 9.94
C TRP A 128 -14.97 3.83 8.99
N THR A 129 -14.32 2.69 9.18
CA THR A 129 -13.30 2.18 8.28
C THR A 129 -13.84 1.98 6.86
N SER A 130 -15.01 1.34 6.72
CA SER A 130 -15.65 1.11 5.42
C SER A 130 -16.09 2.41 4.74
N TYR A 131 -16.63 3.37 5.49
CA TYR A 131 -17.06 4.66 4.96
C TYR A 131 -15.87 5.49 4.48
N THR A 132 -14.82 5.59 5.28
CA THR A 132 -13.57 6.29 4.93
C THR A 132 -12.93 5.66 3.69
N SER A 133 -12.93 4.32 3.59
CA SER A 133 -12.48 3.62 2.38
C SER A 133 -13.29 3.99 1.14
N LEU A 134 -14.63 4.14 1.26
CA LEU A 134 -15.48 4.61 0.16
C LEU A 134 -15.09 6.02 -0.29
N LEU A 135 -14.90 6.96 0.64
CA LEU A 135 -14.52 8.33 0.30
C LEU A 135 -13.12 8.41 -0.34
N LEU A 136 -12.13 7.69 0.18
CA LEU A 136 -10.79 7.61 -0.43
C LEU A 136 -10.84 7.06 -1.85
N LYS A 137 -11.62 6.00 -2.09
CA LYS A 137 -11.84 5.46 -3.45
C LYS A 137 -12.48 6.48 -4.38
N SER A 138 -13.46 7.22 -3.88
CA SER A 138 -14.10 8.29 -4.66
C SER A 138 -13.11 9.42 -4.97
N MET A 139 -12.28 9.83 -4.03
CA MET A 139 -11.19 10.78 -4.25
C MET A 139 -10.20 10.28 -5.32
N ALA A 140 -9.84 8.99 -5.29
CA ALA A 140 -8.96 8.38 -6.29
C ALA A 140 -9.54 8.49 -7.70
N TYR A 141 -10.87 8.31 -7.82
CA TYR A 141 -11.59 8.46 -9.07
C TYR A 141 -11.42 9.86 -9.65
N TYR A 142 -11.66 10.88 -8.84
CA TYR A 142 -11.52 12.27 -9.29
C TYR A 142 -10.09 12.61 -9.70
N ARG A 143 -9.09 12.12 -8.97
CA ARG A 143 -7.68 12.24 -9.34
C ARG A 143 -7.31 11.57 -10.66
N SER A 144 -8.04 10.52 -11.04
CA SER A 144 -7.79 9.79 -12.29
C SER A 144 -8.37 10.47 -13.52
N ILE A 145 -9.46 11.23 -13.34
CA ILE A 145 -10.08 12.00 -14.44
C ILE A 145 -9.49 13.40 -14.56
N ASP A 146 -8.99 13.96 -13.46
CA ASP A 146 -8.35 15.27 -13.41
C ASP A 146 -7.05 15.19 -12.60
N CYS A 147 -5.92 15.24 -13.30
CA CYS A 147 -4.59 15.21 -12.69
C CYS A 147 -4.28 16.48 -11.88
N GLU A 148 -4.97 17.61 -12.13
CA GLU A 148 -4.77 18.85 -11.35
C GLU A 148 -5.44 18.79 -9.98
N PHE A 149 -6.44 17.93 -9.83
CA PHE A 149 -7.27 17.78 -8.64
C PHE A 149 -6.47 17.63 -7.33
N GLY A 150 -5.23 17.13 -7.37
CA GLY A 150 -4.42 16.94 -6.17
C GLY A 150 -3.19 17.84 -6.04
N ALA A 151 -2.99 18.82 -6.90
CA ALA A 151 -1.82 19.72 -6.86
C ALA A 151 -2.15 21.10 -6.27
N SER A 152 -3.36 21.59 -6.51
CA SER A 152 -3.89 22.76 -5.82
C SER A 152 -4.34 22.35 -4.42
N SER A 153 -3.63 22.87 -3.41
CA SER A 153 -3.96 22.71 -1.99
C SER A 153 -5.46 22.88 -1.79
N TRP A 154 -6.09 21.92 -1.10
CA TRP A 154 -7.49 21.96 -0.66
C TRP A 154 -7.73 23.03 0.41
N GLU A 155 -6.94 24.10 0.41
CA GLU A 155 -7.14 25.28 1.21
C GLU A 155 -8.46 25.89 0.78
N VAL A 156 -9.53 25.35 1.38
CA VAL A 156 -10.82 26.00 1.51
C VAL A 156 -10.48 27.34 2.14
N ASP A 157 -10.44 28.38 1.33
CA ASP A 157 -10.22 29.74 1.82
C ASP A 157 -11.46 30.09 2.65
N GLU A 158 -11.43 29.75 3.94
CA GLU A 158 -12.50 30.04 4.91
C GLU A 158 -12.69 31.56 5.10
N ARG A 159 -11.98 32.42 4.35
CA ARG A 159 -11.99 33.87 4.47
C ARG A 159 -12.89 34.62 3.49
N ASP A 160 -13.62 33.94 2.61
CA ASP A 160 -14.40 34.60 1.55
C ASP A 160 -15.80 35.13 1.96
N ASP A 161 -16.04 35.36 3.25
CA ASP A 161 -17.20 36.09 3.74
C ASP A 161 -16.82 37.54 4.09
N TYR A 162 -16.90 38.47 3.12
CA TYR A 162 -17.60 39.78 3.32
C TYR A 162 -17.50 40.78 2.17
N ASN A 163 -16.70 40.56 1.12
CA ASN A 163 -16.61 41.54 0.03
C ASN A 163 -17.64 41.24 -1.05
N GLY A 164 -18.76 41.97 -1.01
CA GLY A 164 -19.97 41.85 -1.83
C GLY A 164 -19.83 42.03 -3.35
N THR A 165 -18.69 41.67 -3.95
CA THR A 165 -18.49 41.63 -5.41
C THR A 165 -18.70 40.22 -5.96
N GLY A 166 -19.89 39.66 -5.70
CA GLY A 166 -20.74 38.90 -6.62
C GLY A 166 -20.23 37.70 -7.44
N ARG A 167 -18.95 37.36 -7.48
CA ARG A 167 -18.49 36.11 -8.12
C ARG A 167 -18.61 34.99 -7.11
N ARG A 168 -19.79 34.34 -7.10
CA ARG A 168 -20.02 33.06 -6.41
C ARG A 168 -19.03 32.02 -6.95
N GLY A 169 -17.85 31.94 -6.35
CA GLY A 169 -16.98 30.78 -6.42
C GLY A 169 -17.63 29.67 -5.61
N GLY A 170 -18.64 29.00 -6.18
CA GLY A 170 -19.23 27.83 -5.54
C GLY A 170 -18.14 26.77 -5.37
N THR A 171 -17.89 26.35 -4.14
CA THR A 171 -17.02 25.19 -3.86
C THR A 171 -17.59 23.99 -4.60
N MET A 172 -16.86 23.48 -5.60
CA MET A 172 -17.28 22.34 -6.40
C MET A 172 -17.41 21.13 -5.48
N ARG A 173 -18.61 20.55 -5.41
CA ARG A 173 -18.88 19.34 -4.63
C ARG A 173 -18.68 18.12 -5.51
N PHE A 174 -17.97 17.13 -5.01
CA PHE A 174 -17.70 15.91 -5.75
C PHE A 174 -18.65 14.81 -5.29
N PRO A 175 -19.54 14.29 -6.16
CA PRO A 175 -20.37 13.14 -5.83
C PRO A 175 -19.57 11.96 -5.26
N ILE A 176 -20.19 11.14 -4.41
CA ILE A 176 -19.56 9.91 -3.95
C ILE A 176 -19.71 8.85 -5.03
N VAL A 177 -18.60 8.28 -5.46
CA VAL A 177 -18.50 7.25 -6.49
C VAL A 177 -18.21 5.90 -5.85
N ASP A 178 -19.14 4.94 -5.98
CA ASP A 178 -18.82 3.54 -5.71
C ASP A 178 -18.17 2.91 -6.94
N LEU A 179 -16.94 2.45 -6.76
CA LEU A 179 -16.12 1.96 -7.86
C LEU A 179 -16.48 0.52 -8.24
N PRO A 180 -16.36 0.17 -9.54
CA PRO A 180 -16.55 -1.20 -9.98
C PRO A 180 -15.51 -2.12 -9.33
N ARG A 181 -15.83 -3.41 -9.29
CA ARG A 181 -14.99 -4.44 -8.66
C ARG A 181 -14.67 -5.55 -9.64
N THR A 182 -13.45 -6.09 -9.55
CA THR A 182 -13.06 -7.27 -10.31
C THR A 182 -13.85 -8.50 -9.85
N ARG A 183 -13.74 -9.63 -10.56
CA ARG A 183 -14.30 -10.92 -10.13
C ARG A 183 -13.84 -11.38 -8.74
N TYR A 184 -12.72 -10.84 -8.24
CA TYR A 184 -12.18 -11.11 -6.91
C TYR A 184 -12.46 -9.97 -5.92
N ASN A 185 -13.48 -9.15 -6.20
CA ASN A 185 -13.94 -8.03 -5.38
C ASN A 185 -12.93 -6.90 -5.15
N ARG A 186 -11.82 -6.84 -5.92
CA ARG A 186 -10.87 -5.73 -5.86
C ARG A 186 -11.49 -4.49 -6.53
N PRO A 187 -11.61 -3.35 -5.86
CA PRO A 187 -12.07 -2.12 -6.51
C PRO A 187 -11.03 -1.64 -7.53
N TYR A 188 -11.47 -1.07 -8.65
CA TYR A 188 -10.58 -0.53 -9.67
C TYR A 188 -11.12 0.77 -10.27
N LEU A 189 -10.22 1.55 -10.87
CA LEU A 189 -10.57 2.76 -11.59
C LEU A 189 -10.95 2.40 -13.04
N PRO A 190 -12.16 2.75 -13.51
CA PRO A 190 -12.57 2.44 -14.87
C PRO A 190 -11.87 3.37 -15.87
N HIS A 191 -11.53 2.85 -17.04
CA HIS A 191 -10.91 3.64 -18.09
C HIS A 191 -11.85 4.77 -18.56
N SER A 192 -11.32 6.00 -18.65
CA SER A 192 -12.11 7.18 -18.99
C SER A 192 -12.50 7.22 -20.47
N SER A 193 -11.61 6.74 -21.34
CA SER A 193 -11.82 6.61 -22.79
C SER A 193 -12.66 5.38 -23.10
N ARG A 194 -13.95 5.56 -23.41
CA ARG A 194 -14.74 4.48 -24.01
C ARG A 194 -14.13 4.21 -25.39
N PRO A 195 -13.62 3.00 -25.69
CA PRO A 195 -13.15 2.71 -27.03
C PRO A 195 -14.35 2.84 -27.98
N THR A 196 -14.32 3.85 -28.85
CA THR A 196 -15.41 4.19 -29.77
C THR A 196 -15.55 3.20 -30.92
N THR A 197 -14.96 2.02 -30.83
CA THR A 197 -14.75 1.14 -31.97
C THR A 197 -15.17 -0.28 -31.63
N THR A 198 -16.41 -0.62 -31.97
CA THR A 198 -16.82 -1.63 -32.96
C THR A 198 -18.26 -2.03 -32.68
N ASN A 199 -19.12 -1.97 -33.70
CA ASN A 199 -20.56 -2.26 -33.66
C ASN A 199 -20.90 -3.75 -33.40
N ASP A 200 -20.21 -4.43 -32.49
CA ASP A 200 -20.48 -5.83 -32.20
C ASP A 200 -21.57 -5.96 -31.12
N ASP A 201 -22.79 -6.14 -31.61
CA ASP A 201 -24.08 -5.95 -30.92
C ASP A 201 -24.53 -7.15 -30.07
N SER A 202 -23.63 -7.86 -29.36
CA SER A 202 -24.02 -9.16 -28.77
C SER A 202 -23.61 -9.53 -27.35
N SER A 203 -23.05 -8.64 -26.53
CA SER A 203 -22.95 -8.93 -25.09
C SER A 203 -23.04 -7.66 -24.23
N ARG A 204 -24.20 -7.48 -23.57
CA ARG A 204 -24.53 -6.40 -22.62
C ARG A 204 -23.88 -6.54 -21.24
N ASP A 205 -22.81 -7.31 -21.12
CA ASP A 205 -22.05 -7.33 -19.88
C ASP A 205 -21.21 -6.05 -19.84
N ASP A 206 -21.63 -5.11 -18.98
CA ASP A 206 -20.96 -3.83 -18.68
C ASP A 206 -19.60 -4.09 -18.00
N ASP A 207 -18.70 -4.79 -18.71
CA ASP A 207 -17.34 -5.08 -18.29
C ASP A 207 -16.50 -3.80 -18.47
N TYR A 208 -16.49 -2.95 -17.45
CA TYR A 208 -15.57 -1.83 -17.40
C TYR A 208 -14.12 -2.35 -17.47
N VAL A 209 -13.33 -1.75 -18.36
CA VAL A 209 -11.90 -2.06 -18.45
C VAL A 209 -11.15 -1.26 -17.39
N GLU A 210 -10.32 -1.92 -16.59
CA GLU A 210 -9.47 -1.30 -15.58
C GLU A 210 -8.43 -0.36 -16.21
N ASP A 211 -8.35 0.87 -15.71
CA ASP A 211 -7.30 1.81 -16.07
C ASP A 211 -5.98 1.48 -15.36
N ARG A 212 -5.08 0.83 -16.09
CA ARG A 212 -3.76 0.44 -15.58
C ARG A 212 -2.77 1.60 -15.48
N SER A 213 -3.10 2.77 -16.02
CA SER A 213 -2.26 3.98 -15.87
C SER A 213 -2.47 4.65 -14.51
N HIS A 214 -3.66 4.48 -13.93
CA HIS A 214 -4.06 4.99 -12.62
C HIS A 214 -4.41 3.81 -11.69
N SER A 215 -3.43 2.98 -11.37
CA SER A 215 -3.64 1.92 -10.38
C SER A 215 -3.83 2.52 -8.98
N MET A 216 -4.74 1.95 -8.21
CA MET A 216 -4.91 2.29 -6.80
C MET A 216 -5.13 1.03 -5.96
N ASN A 217 -4.79 1.13 -4.68
CA ASN A 217 -5.07 0.08 -3.71
C ASN A 217 -5.40 0.70 -2.35
N VAL A 218 -6.36 0.11 -1.63
CA VAL A 218 -6.78 0.56 -0.31
C VAL A 218 -6.59 -0.59 0.67
N SER A 219 -6.00 -0.28 1.83
CA SER A 219 -5.95 -1.20 2.96
C SER A 219 -6.26 -0.46 4.25
N HIS A 220 -6.74 -1.19 5.24
CA HIS A 220 -7.13 -0.61 6.51
C HIS A 220 -6.94 -1.60 7.65
N GLN A 221 -6.42 -1.11 8.75
CA GLN A 221 -6.44 -1.79 10.04
C GLN A 221 -6.63 -0.71 11.09
N TYR A 222 -7.78 -0.75 11.77
CA TYR A 222 -8.16 0.29 12.71
C TYR A 222 -7.01 0.64 13.68
N PRO A 223 -6.67 1.94 13.84
CA PRO A 223 -7.43 3.12 13.39
C PRO A 223 -7.06 3.66 12.00
N TRP A 224 -6.25 2.95 11.24
CA TRP A 224 -5.66 3.44 9.99
C TRP A 224 -6.45 2.99 8.76
N VAL A 225 -6.72 3.94 7.88
CA VAL A 225 -7.22 3.70 6.52
C VAL A 225 -6.26 4.37 5.55
N CYS A 226 -5.61 3.58 4.71
CA CYS A 226 -4.65 4.09 3.75
C CYS A 226 -5.09 3.77 2.33
N MET A 227 -4.75 4.66 1.40
CA MET A 227 -4.83 4.42 -0.04
C MET A 227 -3.50 4.77 -0.70
N VAL A 228 -3.00 3.88 -1.55
CA VAL A 228 -1.92 4.21 -2.48
C VAL A 228 -2.50 4.36 -3.89
N GLN A 229 -2.08 5.40 -4.60
CA GLN A 229 -2.45 5.65 -5.99
C GLN A 229 -1.22 5.97 -6.83
N GLN A 230 -1.09 5.34 -7.99
CA GLN A 230 -0.07 5.66 -8.96
C GLN A 230 -0.53 6.83 -9.85
N ARG A 231 0.30 7.87 -9.91
CA ARG A 231 0.11 8.98 -10.87
C ARG A 231 0.99 8.77 -12.08
N PRO A 232 0.46 8.93 -13.31
CA PRO A 232 1.31 8.97 -14.50
C PRO A 232 2.26 10.18 -14.40
N PRO A 233 3.49 10.06 -14.93
CA PRO A 233 4.39 11.20 -15.00
C PRO A 233 3.73 12.34 -15.78
N ASN A 234 3.80 13.57 -15.25
CA ASN A 234 3.17 14.74 -15.85
C ASN A 234 3.67 14.94 -17.30
N ARG A 235 2.85 14.58 -18.29
CA ARG A 235 3.13 14.81 -19.72
C ARG A 235 3.04 16.28 -20.15
N ARG A 236 2.93 17.20 -19.19
CA ARG A 236 2.73 18.64 -19.43
C ARG A 236 3.92 19.34 -20.08
N SER A 237 5.09 18.71 -20.08
CA SER A 237 6.17 19.15 -20.96
C SER A 237 5.79 18.74 -22.39
N GLY A 238 5.09 19.63 -23.10
CA GLY A 238 4.61 19.50 -24.48
C GLY A 238 5.69 19.30 -25.55
N ALA A 239 6.80 18.65 -25.21
CA ALA A 239 7.69 18.04 -26.17
C ALA A 239 6.92 16.89 -26.83
N LEU A 240 6.19 17.21 -27.91
CA LEU A 240 5.77 16.21 -28.88
C LEU A 240 7.04 15.50 -29.37
N THR A 241 7.40 14.39 -28.75
CA THR A 241 8.35 13.45 -29.33
C THR A 241 7.63 12.77 -30.49
N THR A 242 7.67 13.42 -31.66
CA THR A 242 7.08 12.97 -32.93
C THR A 242 7.78 11.75 -33.52
N THR A 243 8.84 11.24 -32.89
CA THR A 243 9.56 10.06 -33.36
C THR A 243 9.09 8.82 -32.62
N GLY A 244 8.35 8.00 -33.36
CA GLY A 244 7.62 6.79 -32.98
C GLY A 244 8.26 5.86 -31.94
N HIS A 245 7.35 5.16 -31.24
CA HIS A 245 7.60 4.13 -30.24
C HIS A 245 8.06 4.68 -28.89
N ALA A 246 7.16 5.39 -28.20
CA ALA A 246 7.25 5.44 -26.75
C ALA A 246 7.37 3.99 -26.23
N PRO A 247 8.37 3.68 -25.39
CA PRO A 247 8.52 2.35 -24.85
C PRO A 247 7.20 1.93 -24.21
N PRO A 248 6.80 0.65 -24.33
CA PRO A 248 5.54 0.17 -23.78
C PRO A 248 5.47 0.62 -22.32
N GLU A 249 4.45 1.42 -21.98
CA GLU A 249 4.26 1.92 -20.63
C GLU A 249 4.30 0.72 -19.68
N SER A 250 5.32 0.67 -18.84
CA SER A 250 5.50 -0.44 -17.92
C SER A 250 4.40 -0.31 -16.87
N HIS A 251 3.32 -1.06 -17.06
CA HIS A 251 2.22 -1.14 -16.12
C HIS A 251 2.67 -1.95 -14.91
N TYR A 252 3.12 -1.25 -13.87
CA TYR A 252 3.39 -1.87 -12.58
C TYR A 252 2.07 -2.24 -11.91
N LEU A 253 1.99 -3.46 -11.40
CA LEU A 253 0.98 -3.86 -10.44
C LEU A 253 1.28 -3.16 -9.12
N LEU A 254 0.21 -2.74 -8.45
CA LEU A 254 0.26 -1.99 -7.21
C LEU A 254 -0.66 -2.63 -6.19
N GLY A 255 -0.11 -2.94 -5.02
CA GLY A 255 -0.88 -3.42 -3.88
C GLY A 255 -0.31 -2.86 -2.59
N MET A 256 -1.15 -2.75 -1.57
CA MET A 256 -0.75 -2.20 -0.29
C MET A 256 -1.44 -2.95 0.83
N ASP A 257 -0.74 -3.04 1.95
CA ASP A 257 -1.31 -3.50 3.19
C ASP A 257 -0.93 -2.60 4.37
N VAL A 258 -1.77 -2.56 5.40
CA VAL A 258 -1.53 -1.76 6.61
C VAL A 258 -1.61 -2.69 7.80
N VAL A 259 -0.56 -2.68 8.62
CA VAL A 259 -0.48 -3.50 9.82
C VAL A 259 -0.31 -2.64 11.06
N VAL A 260 -1.02 -2.97 12.13
CA VAL A 260 -0.82 -2.42 13.49
C VAL A 260 -0.11 -3.48 14.32
N PHE A 261 1.01 -3.11 14.95
CA PHE A 261 1.85 -4.03 15.72
C PHE A 261 1.26 -4.31 17.11
N GLU A 262 0.14 -5.03 17.14
CA GLU A 262 -0.58 -5.37 18.35
C GLU A 262 -0.60 -6.89 18.55
N ALA A 263 0.03 -7.39 19.61
CA ALA A 263 -0.17 -8.77 20.02
C ALA A 263 -1.50 -8.85 20.77
N ARG A 264 -2.52 -9.44 20.15
CA ARG A 264 -3.80 -9.73 20.79
C ARG A 264 -3.65 -10.92 21.73
N THR A 265 -2.85 -10.74 22.77
CA THR A 265 -2.74 -11.71 23.85
C THR A 265 -4.07 -11.81 24.58
N ASN A 266 -4.44 -13.05 24.91
CA ASN A 266 -5.68 -13.37 25.62
C ASN A 266 -5.46 -14.66 26.40
N ASP A 267 -6.51 -15.14 27.09
CA ASP A 267 -6.43 -16.35 27.91
C ASP A 267 -5.97 -17.61 27.14
N TYR A 268 -6.13 -17.66 25.81
CA TYR A 268 -5.73 -18.77 24.95
C TYR A 268 -4.33 -18.61 24.33
N ALA A 269 -3.83 -17.38 24.22
CA ALA A 269 -2.50 -17.06 23.71
C ALA A 269 -1.87 -15.98 24.61
N PRO A 270 -1.45 -16.33 25.84
CA PRO A 270 -0.94 -15.36 26.80
C PRO A 270 0.40 -14.76 26.38
N THR A 271 1.17 -15.42 25.52
CA THR A 271 2.46 -14.93 25.03
C THR A 271 2.44 -14.59 23.54
N ILE A 272 3.38 -13.74 23.11
CA ILE A 272 3.61 -13.45 21.68
C ILE A 272 4.00 -14.73 20.93
N ALA A 273 4.78 -15.62 21.57
CA ALA A 273 5.18 -16.88 20.95
C ALA A 273 3.98 -17.76 20.60
N GLU A 274 3.03 -17.94 21.53
CA GLU A 274 1.79 -18.70 21.32
C GLU A 274 0.86 -18.00 20.32
N PHE A 275 0.80 -16.67 20.33
CA PHE A 275 0.05 -15.91 19.31
C PHE A 275 0.58 -16.18 17.90
N LEU A 276 1.91 -16.26 17.74
CA LEU A 276 2.55 -16.44 16.44
C LEU A 276 2.49 -17.88 15.93
N GLU A 277 2.49 -18.88 16.82
CA GLU A 277 2.59 -20.31 16.47
C GLU A 277 1.60 -20.79 15.39
N PRO A 278 0.29 -20.44 15.44
CA PRO A 278 -0.69 -20.87 14.42
C PRO A 278 -0.37 -20.38 13.01
N PHE A 279 0.40 -19.30 12.88
CA PHE A 279 0.73 -18.69 11.58
C PHE A 279 2.00 -19.27 10.95
N ALA A 280 2.72 -20.18 11.62
CA ALA A 280 3.98 -20.71 11.11
C ALA A 280 3.87 -21.31 9.70
N ASN A 281 2.74 -21.97 9.40
CA ASN A 281 2.46 -22.57 8.09
C ASN A 281 2.03 -21.56 7.02
N SER A 282 1.80 -20.29 7.37
CA SER A 282 1.53 -19.23 6.39
C SER A 282 2.81 -18.65 5.79
N PHE A 283 3.99 -19.08 6.25
CA PHE A 283 5.28 -18.60 5.77
C PHE A 283 6.12 -19.75 5.24
N THR A 284 7.06 -19.47 4.34
CA THR A 284 8.04 -20.50 4.00
C THR A 284 8.93 -20.78 5.21
N PRO A 285 9.56 -21.98 5.29
CA PRO A 285 10.50 -22.27 6.37
C PRO A 285 11.62 -21.22 6.51
N TRP A 286 12.04 -20.63 5.39
CA TRP A 286 13.04 -19.57 5.38
C TRP A 286 12.52 -18.25 5.98
N GLU A 287 11.32 -17.81 5.60
CA GLU A 287 10.72 -16.59 6.17
C GLU A 287 10.43 -16.77 7.67
N TRP A 288 9.99 -17.96 8.07
CA TRP A 288 9.72 -18.26 9.49
C TRP A 288 10.99 -18.26 10.34
N ASP A 289 12.12 -18.75 9.79
CA ASP A 289 13.44 -18.63 10.42
C ASP A 289 13.82 -17.14 10.63
N ARG A 290 13.55 -16.30 9.63
CA ARG A 290 13.75 -14.84 9.74
C ARG A 290 12.87 -14.21 10.80
N ILE A 291 11.61 -14.62 10.94
CA ILE A 291 10.68 -14.12 11.98
C ILE A 291 11.14 -14.56 13.37
N SER A 292 11.48 -15.84 13.52
CA SER A 292 11.84 -16.45 14.80
C SER A 292 13.26 -16.10 15.26
N ASN A 293 14.10 -15.59 14.35
CA ASN A 293 15.52 -15.35 14.55
C ASN A 293 16.31 -16.60 14.97
N ASN A 294 16.04 -17.73 14.30
CA ASN A 294 16.73 -19.01 14.58
C ASN A 294 18.11 -19.10 13.88
N ARG A 295 18.73 -17.97 13.52
CA ARG A 295 20.02 -17.87 12.81
C ARG A 295 21.20 -18.60 13.50
N ARG A 296 21.04 -19.06 14.73
CA ARG A 296 22.05 -19.78 15.51
C ARG A 296 22.59 -21.06 14.85
N GLY A 297 21.92 -21.62 13.84
CA GLY A 297 22.29 -22.92 13.25
C GLY A 297 23.08 -22.90 11.95
N ARG A 298 23.30 -21.74 11.31
CA ARG A 298 23.88 -21.68 9.94
C ARG A 298 25.14 -20.83 9.85
N ARG A 299 26.00 -20.86 10.87
CA ARG A 299 27.44 -20.80 10.58
C ARG A 299 27.71 -22.00 9.68
N ILE A 300 27.65 -21.76 8.37
CA ILE A 300 28.27 -22.62 7.38
C ILE A 300 29.63 -22.89 7.99
N MET A 301 29.89 -24.15 8.35
CA MET A 301 31.24 -24.58 8.66
C MET A 301 31.99 -24.40 7.34
N SER A 302 32.41 -23.16 7.08
CA SER A 302 33.40 -22.83 6.09
C SER A 302 34.54 -23.72 6.48
N SER A 303 34.67 -24.80 5.71
CA SER A 303 35.59 -25.88 5.90
C SER A 303 36.98 -25.28 5.91
N SER A 304 37.43 -24.90 7.10
CA SER A 304 38.79 -24.53 7.39
C SER A 304 39.59 -25.83 7.29
N THR A 305 39.88 -26.21 6.05
CA THR A 305 41.03 -27.03 5.72
C THR A 305 42.28 -26.24 6.08
N SER A 306 42.65 -26.23 7.35
CA SER A 306 44.02 -25.94 7.76
C SER A 306 44.33 -26.73 9.03
N SER A 307 44.80 -27.94 8.75
CA SER A 307 45.80 -28.66 9.53
C SER A 307 46.72 -27.75 10.36
N GLY A 308 46.76 -28.03 11.66
CA GLY A 308 47.96 -27.88 12.49
C GLY A 308 48.26 -26.48 13.02
N GLY A 309 47.81 -26.20 14.24
CA GLY A 309 48.22 -24.97 14.94
C GLY A 309 47.69 -24.90 16.37
N ARG A 310 48.39 -25.62 17.26
CA ARG A 310 48.46 -25.51 18.73
C ARG A 310 47.53 -24.49 19.43
N ASP A 311 46.49 -25.01 20.06
CA ASP A 311 46.32 -25.11 21.52
C ASP A 311 46.97 -24.01 22.37
N ASP A 312 46.43 -22.79 22.33
CA ASP A 312 46.54 -21.83 23.43
C ASP A 312 45.10 -21.42 23.81
N GLY A 313 44.71 -21.83 25.01
CA GLY A 313 43.33 -21.82 25.51
C GLY A 313 42.81 -20.44 25.86
N ASP A 314 42.43 -19.69 24.83
CA ASP A 314 41.65 -18.47 25.01
C ASP A 314 40.16 -18.85 25.04
N ASP A 315 39.71 -19.24 26.23
CA ASP A 315 38.30 -19.35 26.61
C ASP A 315 37.62 -18.00 26.39
N ASN A 316 37.23 -17.69 25.15
CA ASN A 316 36.44 -16.52 24.82
C ASN A 316 34.94 -16.91 24.94
N PRO A 317 34.33 -16.84 26.14
CA PRO A 317 33.24 -17.75 26.47
C PRO A 317 31.85 -17.22 26.09
N TYR A 318 31.71 -16.03 25.49
CA TYR A 318 30.40 -15.37 25.52
C TYR A 318 30.08 -14.47 24.31
N HIS A 319 30.14 -14.99 23.08
CA HIS A 319 29.26 -14.45 22.02
C HIS A 319 27.89 -15.12 22.09
N HIS A 320 27.15 -14.86 23.17
CA HIS A 320 25.73 -15.14 23.22
C HIS A 320 25.02 -14.21 22.23
N SER A 321 24.83 -14.68 21.00
CA SER A 321 23.94 -14.00 20.05
C SER A 321 22.60 -13.75 20.74
N SER A 322 22.31 -12.49 21.08
CA SER A 322 21.12 -12.15 21.84
C SER A 322 19.89 -12.64 21.08
N LYS A 323 19.03 -13.41 21.74
CA LYS A 323 17.78 -13.86 21.14
C LYS A 323 16.97 -12.61 20.81
N ARG A 324 16.39 -12.56 19.61
CA ARG A 324 15.51 -11.46 19.22
C ARG A 324 14.40 -11.27 20.27
N SER A 325 14.14 -10.02 20.65
CA SER A 325 13.07 -9.68 21.58
C SER A 325 11.70 -10.10 21.02
N GLU A 326 10.75 -10.51 21.87
CA GLU A 326 9.42 -10.95 21.39
C GLU A 326 8.68 -9.87 20.60
N VAL A 327 8.78 -8.61 21.05
CA VAL A 327 8.20 -7.45 20.35
C VAL A 327 8.78 -7.30 18.95
N SER A 328 10.08 -7.53 18.78
CA SER A 328 10.68 -7.46 17.46
C SER A 328 10.32 -8.67 16.58
N ARG A 329 10.15 -9.88 17.15
CA ARG A 329 9.59 -11.03 16.41
C ARG A 329 8.20 -10.72 15.88
N LEU A 330 7.35 -10.09 16.71
CA LEU A 330 6.02 -9.67 16.33
C LEU A 330 6.04 -8.63 15.20
N ARG A 331 6.91 -7.62 15.28
CA ARG A 331 7.06 -6.61 14.22
C ARG A 331 7.54 -7.23 12.91
N GLU A 332 8.55 -8.09 12.97
CA GLU A 332 9.04 -8.82 11.79
C GLU A 332 7.94 -9.67 11.15
N PHE A 333 7.15 -10.38 11.97
CA PHE A 333 5.97 -11.13 11.52
C PHE A 333 4.98 -10.23 10.75
N TYR A 334 4.54 -9.12 11.36
CA TYR A 334 3.57 -8.22 10.74
C TYR A 334 4.10 -7.57 9.45
N LEU A 335 5.38 -7.19 9.43
CA LEU A 335 6.00 -6.63 8.23
C LEU A 335 6.00 -7.65 7.09
N ARG A 336 6.41 -8.90 7.35
CA ARG A 336 6.38 -9.96 6.32
C ARG A 336 4.96 -10.35 5.91
N TRP A 337 4.02 -10.37 6.85
CA TRP A 337 2.60 -10.55 6.55
C TRP A 337 2.12 -9.49 5.56
N SER A 338 2.39 -8.21 5.87
CA SER A 338 1.97 -7.08 5.04
C SER A 338 2.58 -7.11 3.64
N MET A 339 3.82 -7.59 3.49
CA MET A 339 4.46 -7.78 2.19
C MET A 339 3.71 -8.80 1.32
N LYS A 340 3.36 -9.96 1.90
CA LYS A 340 2.62 -11.00 1.20
C LYS A 340 1.21 -10.52 0.85
N GLU A 341 0.52 -9.87 1.78
CA GLU A 341 -0.82 -9.36 1.54
C GLU A 341 -0.83 -8.23 0.49
N ALA A 342 0.12 -7.29 0.55
CA ALA A 342 0.29 -6.26 -0.47
C ALA A 342 0.62 -6.87 -1.84
N TYR A 343 1.47 -7.90 -1.89
CA TYR A 343 1.76 -8.62 -3.13
C TYR A 343 0.51 -9.30 -3.72
N THR A 344 -0.26 -10.04 -2.93
CA THR A 344 -1.48 -10.72 -3.43
C THR A 344 -2.57 -9.73 -3.82
N LYS A 345 -2.69 -8.59 -3.13
CA LYS A 345 -3.54 -7.46 -3.52
C LYS A 345 -3.12 -6.84 -4.86
N ALA A 346 -1.81 -6.72 -5.12
CA ALA A 346 -1.28 -6.23 -6.39
C ALA A 346 -1.67 -7.13 -7.57
N LEU A 347 -1.60 -8.45 -7.36
CA LEU A 347 -2.05 -9.44 -8.34
C LEU A 347 -3.56 -9.43 -8.55
N GLY A 348 -4.32 -8.93 -7.57
CA GLY A 348 -5.78 -8.89 -7.61
C GLY A 348 -6.46 -10.25 -7.51
N LEU A 349 -5.78 -11.25 -6.93
CA LEU A 349 -6.27 -12.63 -6.80
C LEU A 349 -6.94 -12.93 -5.45
N GLY A 350 -6.90 -12.00 -4.50
CA GLY A 350 -7.47 -12.19 -3.16
C GLY A 350 -6.87 -13.40 -2.44
N MET A 351 -7.73 -14.23 -1.86
CA MET A 351 -7.36 -15.43 -1.11
C MET A 351 -6.92 -16.63 -1.99
N HIS A 352 -6.91 -16.48 -3.32
CA HIS A 352 -6.51 -17.57 -4.22
C HIS A 352 -4.99 -17.78 -4.30
N VAL A 353 -4.21 -16.97 -3.61
CA VAL A 353 -2.75 -17.17 -3.49
C VAL A 353 -2.46 -17.64 -2.08
N ASN A 354 -1.96 -18.87 -1.96
CA ASN A 354 -1.56 -19.41 -0.67
C ASN A 354 -0.20 -18.81 -0.25
N PHE A 355 -0.14 -18.25 0.96
CA PHE A 355 1.05 -17.58 1.44
C PHE A 355 2.25 -18.52 1.61
N GLU A 356 2.03 -19.81 1.89
CA GLU A 356 3.12 -20.80 2.01
C GLU A 356 3.86 -21.03 0.68
N MET A 357 3.21 -20.69 -0.45
CA MET A 357 3.71 -20.89 -1.80
C MET A 357 4.49 -19.68 -2.33
N VAL A 358 4.54 -18.58 -1.58
CA VAL A 358 5.21 -17.34 -2.00
C VAL A 358 6.35 -17.08 -1.05
N GLU A 359 7.55 -16.85 -1.56
CA GLU A 359 8.69 -16.43 -0.75
C GLU A 359 9.14 -15.03 -1.15
N ILE A 360 9.30 -14.13 -0.19
CA ILE A 360 9.79 -12.77 -0.44
C ILE A 360 11.08 -12.53 0.36
N ARG A 361 12.16 -12.17 -0.34
CA ARG A 361 13.46 -11.83 0.24
C ARG A 361 13.87 -10.41 -0.10
N LEU A 362 14.30 -9.63 0.89
CA LEU A 362 14.69 -8.24 0.71
C LEU A 362 16.20 -8.08 0.47
N LEU A 363 16.60 -7.44 -0.62
CA LEU A 363 18.00 -7.16 -0.91
C LEU A 363 18.55 -6.12 0.09
N GLY A 364 19.70 -6.41 0.71
CA GLY A 364 20.34 -5.54 1.71
C GLY A 364 19.77 -5.68 3.13
N THR A 365 18.58 -6.27 3.31
CA THR A 365 18.06 -6.63 4.66
C THR A 365 18.18 -8.13 4.92
N ASP A 366 17.76 -8.96 3.97
CA ASP A 366 17.84 -10.42 4.11
C ASP A 366 19.07 -11.03 3.43
N LEU A 367 19.58 -10.32 2.43
CA LEU A 367 20.65 -10.74 1.54
C LEU A 367 21.80 -9.73 1.63
N TYR A 368 23.04 -10.22 1.63
CA TYR A 368 24.27 -9.39 1.65
C TYR A 368 24.55 -8.61 2.94
N VAL A 369 24.01 -9.04 4.09
CA VAL A 369 24.49 -8.49 5.37
C VAL A 369 25.90 -9.02 5.58
N SER A 370 26.90 -8.15 5.41
CA SER A 370 28.30 -8.48 5.65
C SER A 370 28.50 -8.73 7.14
N ASP A 371 29.13 -9.86 7.49
CA ASP A 371 29.37 -10.25 8.89
C ASP A 371 30.28 -9.26 9.66
N GLU A 372 30.92 -8.31 8.98
CA GLU A 372 31.98 -7.46 9.53
C GLU A 372 31.52 -6.19 10.26
N ASP A 373 30.25 -5.76 10.14
CA ASP A 373 29.80 -4.45 10.67
C ASP A 373 28.50 -4.50 11.50
N VAL A 374 28.10 -5.70 11.94
CA VAL A 374 26.91 -5.87 12.77
C VAL A 374 27.35 -5.82 14.23
N GLY A 375 27.37 -4.62 14.82
CA GLY A 375 27.36 -4.48 16.28
C GLY A 375 26.18 -5.24 16.91
N ASP A 376 26.09 -5.27 18.24
CA ASP A 376 25.07 -6.03 19.01
C ASP A 376 23.60 -5.64 18.76
N GLU A 377 23.32 -4.86 17.72
CA GLU A 377 21.98 -4.45 17.31
C GLU A 377 21.20 -5.59 16.66
N GLU A 378 19.93 -5.66 17.02
CA GLU A 378 18.99 -6.62 16.48
C GLU A 378 18.75 -6.38 14.98
N GLU A 379 19.19 -7.30 14.11
CA GLU A 379 18.94 -7.23 12.67
C GLU A 379 17.47 -7.50 12.34
N GLY A 380 16.87 -6.80 11.36
CA GLY A 380 15.49 -7.04 10.93
C GLY A 380 14.93 -5.89 10.08
N ILE A 381 13.74 -6.09 9.48
CA ILE A 381 13.11 -5.09 8.59
C ILE A 381 12.85 -3.79 9.36
N TRP A 382 12.33 -3.90 10.58
CA TRP A 382 12.04 -2.75 11.43
C TRP A 382 13.30 -1.96 11.81
N THR A 383 14.42 -2.64 12.03
CA THR A 383 15.70 -1.99 12.30
C THR A 383 16.19 -1.25 11.07
N SER A 384 16.07 -1.82 9.87
CA SER A 384 16.37 -1.14 8.60
C SER A 384 15.52 0.11 8.39
N ILE A 385 14.22 0.04 8.69
CA ILE A 385 13.30 1.18 8.65
C ILE A 385 13.81 2.31 9.58
N LYS A 386 14.15 1.98 10.83
CA LYS A 386 14.66 2.94 11.81
C LYS A 386 16.00 3.55 11.41
N LYS A 387 16.95 2.73 10.94
CA LYS A 387 18.26 3.19 10.47
C LYS A 387 18.12 4.18 9.31
N ASN A 388 17.24 3.88 8.35
CA ASN A 388 16.97 4.77 7.22
C ASN A 388 16.41 6.11 7.68
N ALA A 389 15.47 6.12 8.65
CA ALA A 389 14.94 7.35 9.22
C ALA A 389 16.03 8.22 9.86
N THR A 390 16.96 7.62 10.63
CA THR A 390 18.03 8.37 11.31
C THR A 390 19.16 8.85 10.40
N SER A 391 19.41 8.14 9.27
CA SER A 391 20.47 8.52 8.33
C SER A 391 20.12 9.80 7.56
N SER A 392 18.84 10.02 7.30
CA SER A 392 18.33 11.21 6.61
C SER A 392 18.69 12.51 7.33
N ASP A 393 18.66 12.51 8.67
CA ASP A 393 18.91 13.70 9.50
C ASP A 393 20.35 14.22 9.42
N ARG A 394 21.33 13.37 9.10
CA ARG A 394 22.76 13.75 9.13
C ARG A 394 23.18 14.71 8.02
N TRP A 395 22.41 14.83 6.95
CA TRP A 395 22.83 15.61 5.78
C TRP A 395 22.49 17.10 5.82
N GLY A 396 21.88 17.60 6.91
CA GLY A 396 21.85 19.04 7.27
C GLY A 396 21.27 20.00 6.21
N ARG A 397 20.69 19.51 5.12
CA ARG A 397 20.10 20.33 4.06
C ARG A 397 18.71 20.77 4.50
N SER A 398 18.68 21.93 5.13
CA SER A 398 17.50 22.69 5.60
C SER A 398 16.50 23.11 4.50
N SER A 399 16.35 22.35 3.41
CA SER A 399 15.55 22.75 2.26
C SER A 399 14.62 21.64 1.79
N ILE A 400 13.42 21.66 2.38
CA ILE A 400 12.11 21.40 1.74
C ILE A 400 11.69 19.94 1.50
N ASP A 401 12.59 18.96 1.44
CA ASP A 401 12.15 17.57 1.31
C ASP A 401 12.06 16.86 2.67
N GLU A 402 11.03 17.19 3.45
CA GLU A 402 10.47 16.33 4.53
C GLU A 402 10.01 14.93 4.01
N ARG A 403 10.39 14.56 2.78
CA ARG A 403 9.72 13.59 1.91
C ARG A 403 10.21 12.15 2.02
N GLN A 404 11.21 11.82 2.84
CA GLN A 404 11.67 10.43 2.98
C GLN A 404 11.44 9.85 4.38
N ARG A 405 10.18 9.83 4.81
CA ARG A 405 9.71 9.06 5.97
C ARG A 405 9.39 7.60 5.63
N TYR A 406 10.03 7.03 4.62
CA TYR A 406 9.77 5.67 4.17
C TYR A 406 11.07 4.92 3.90
N TYR A 407 11.00 3.59 3.99
CA TYR A 407 12.08 2.67 3.64
C TYR A 407 11.70 1.92 2.36
N SER A 408 12.36 2.24 1.24
CA SER A 408 12.20 1.51 -0.03
C SER A 408 13.35 0.53 -0.23
N VAL A 409 13.00 -0.72 -0.56
CA VAL A 409 13.94 -1.83 -0.75
C VAL A 409 13.46 -2.72 -1.89
N ILE A 410 14.41 -3.34 -2.60
CA ILE A 410 14.08 -4.30 -3.65
C ILE A 410 13.84 -5.67 -3.02
N GLY A 411 12.66 -6.24 -3.27
CA GLY A 411 12.29 -7.61 -2.92
C GLY A 411 12.43 -8.55 -4.11
N LYS A 412 13.01 -9.73 -3.90
CA LYS A 412 12.91 -10.87 -4.81
C LYS A 412 11.73 -11.74 -4.37
N VAL A 413 10.81 -12.01 -5.29
CA VAL A 413 9.60 -12.82 -5.04
C VAL A 413 9.69 -14.12 -5.84
N LYS A 414 9.49 -15.26 -5.18
CA LYS A 414 9.47 -16.58 -5.80
C LYS A 414 8.14 -17.27 -5.51
N ARG A 415 7.52 -17.85 -6.53
CA ARG A 415 6.37 -18.76 -6.38
C ARG A 415 6.85 -20.21 -6.43
N LEU A 416 6.39 -21.03 -5.50
CA LEU A 416 6.84 -22.42 -5.32
C LEU A 416 5.98 -23.45 -6.09
N GLU A 417 4.89 -23.03 -6.73
CA GLU A 417 3.84 -23.94 -7.24
C GLU A 417 4.18 -24.74 -8.50
N SER A 418 5.18 -24.34 -9.29
CA SER A 418 5.43 -24.99 -10.57
C SER A 418 6.47 -26.11 -10.47
N LYS A 419 6.03 -27.30 -10.03
CA LYS A 419 6.80 -28.56 -10.12
C LYS A 419 7.27 -28.88 -11.54
N SER A 420 6.69 -28.26 -12.56
CA SER A 420 6.95 -28.52 -13.99
C SER A 420 7.87 -27.49 -14.66
N SER A 421 8.24 -26.38 -14.02
CA SER A 421 9.16 -25.39 -14.63
C SER A 421 10.53 -25.49 -13.97
N LEU A 422 11.48 -26.09 -14.67
CA LEU A 422 12.90 -26.21 -14.26
C LEU A 422 13.58 -24.86 -13.97
N SER A 423 13.00 -23.72 -14.38
CA SER A 423 13.46 -22.40 -13.98
C SER A 423 12.51 -21.77 -12.97
N SER A 424 12.82 -21.89 -11.68
CA SER A 424 12.14 -21.07 -10.67
C SER A 424 12.66 -19.63 -10.77
N SER A 425 12.13 -18.85 -11.70
CA SER A 425 12.56 -17.47 -11.89
C SER A 425 12.06 -16.60 -10.74
N TRP A 426 12.96 -15.81 -10.15
CA TRP A 426 12.60 -14.77 -9.21
C TRP A 426 12.05 -13.55 -9.96
N ASP A 427 10.91 -13.05 -9.52
CA ASP A 427 10.42 -11.74 -9.91
C ASP A 427 11.04 -10.67 -9.00
N VAL A 428 11.28 -9.48 -9.54
CA VAL A 428 11.83 -8.35 -8.79
C VAL A 428 10.73 -7.35 -8.52
N TRP A 429 10.59 -6.91 -7.27
CA TRP A 429 9.55 -6.01 -6.80
C TRP A 429 10.18 -4.89 -5.97
N GLU A 430 9.60 -3.70 -6.01
CA GLU A 430 9.90 -2.64 -5.06
C GLU A 430 8.94 -2.77 -3.88
N ILE A 431 9.50 -2.84 -2.67
CA ILE A 431 8.77 -2.95 -1.41
C ILE A 431 9.05 -1.67 -0.62
N ILE A 432 7.99 -0.93 -0.30
CA ILE A 432 8.08 0.37 0.35
C ILE A 432 7.35 0.30 1.69
N PHE A 433 8.06 0.54 2.78
CA PHE A 433 7.50 0.60 4.13
C PHE A 433 7.37 2.05 4.58
N VAL A 434 6.17 2.43 5.01
CA VAL A 434 5.86 3.76 5.53
C VAL A 434 5.37 3.60 6.97
N PRO A 435 6.21 3.90 7.98
CA PRO A 435 5.78 3.93 9.37
C PRO A 435 4.63 4.93 9.56
N LEU A 436 3.57 4.49 10.23
CA LEU A 436 2.42 5.30 10.56
C LEU A 436 2.54 5.72 12.02
N LEU A 437 2.66 7.02 12.24
CA LEU A 437 2.82 7.62 13.56
C LEU A 437 1.56 8.40 13.94
N PRO A 438 1.07 8.29 15.17
CA PRO A 438 -0.03 9.12 15.63
C PRO A 438 0.30 10.62 15.48
N PRO A 439 -0.65 11.47 15.04
CA PRO A 439 -0.44 12.88 14.84
C PRO A 439 -0.07 13.56 16.16
N GLY A 440 0.86 14.50 16.12
CA GLY A 440 1.41 15.14 17.32
C GLY A 440 2.43 14.29 18.09
N SER A 441 2.65 13.02 17.70
CA SER A 441 3.90 12.35 18.09
C SER A 441 5.03 13.00 17.30
N THR A 442 5.80 13.86 17.96
CA THR A 442 7.12 14.22 17.42
C THR A 442 7.90 12.92 17.30
N PRO A 443 8.53 12.63 16.15
CA PRO A 443 9.42 11.48 16.01
C PRO A 443 10.65 11.74 16.88
N SER A 444 10.50 11.60 18.20
CA SER A 444 11.63 11.65 19.11
C SER A 444 12.35 10.31 18.94
N PRO A 445 13.62 10.31 18.48
CA PRO A 445 14.37 9.09 18.24
C PRO A 445 14.52 8.22 19.50
N ARG A 446 14.21 8.77 20.68
CA ARG A 446 14.32 8.08 21.98
C ARG A 446 13.02 7.44 22.50
N LEU A 447 11.85 7.80 21.97
CA LEU A 447 10.56 7.32 22.50
C LEU A 447 10.00 6.08 21.79
N ALA A 448 10.50 5.71 20.60
CA ALA A 448 10.03 4.54 19.84
C ALA A 448 10.50 3.16 20.38
N THR A 449 10.90 3.09 21.65
CA THR A 449 11.40 1.87 22.32
C THR A 449 10.39 1.29 23.31
N THR A 450 9.44 2.06 23.81
CA THR A 450 8.39 1.54 24.69
C THR A 450 7.37 0.74 23.87
N ALA A 451 7.16 -0.52 24.26
CA ALA A 451 6.38 -1.52 23.55
C ALA A 451 4.84 -1.26 23.50
N GLY A 452 4.39 -0.04 23.82
CA GLY A 452 2.97 0.30 23.95
C GLY A 452 2.43 1.29 22.90
N ASP A 453 3.27 1.95 22.12
CA ASP A 453 2.83 3.11 21.33
C ASP A 453 2.23 2.73 19.97
N GLY A 454 1.28 1.79 19.93
CA GLY A 454 0.33 1.58 18.81
C GLY A 454 0.90 1.69 17.40
N LEU A 455 2.16 1.27 17.20
CA LEU A 455 2.91 1.57 15.99
C LEU A 455 2.31 0.77 14.84
N ALA A 456 2.11 1.44 13.72
CA ALA A 456 1.61 0.82 12.51
C ALA A 456 2.56 1.07 11.34
N CYS A 457 2.39 0.31 10.27
CA CYS A 457 3.18 0.43 9.07
C CYS A 457 2.30 0.13 7.85
N ALA A 458 2.39 0.99 6.84
CA ALA A 458 1.88 0.69 5.51
C ALA A 458 3.00 0.05 4.68
N CYS A 459 2.72 -1.08 4.04
CA CYS A 459 3.61 -1.76 3.10
C CYS A 459 3.02 -1.67 1.70
N VAL A 460 3.75 -1.09 0.76
CA VAL A 460 3.38 -0.99 -0.65
C VAL A 460 4.28 -1.92 -1.47
N CYS A 461 3.65 -2.75 -2.31
CA CYS A 461 4.33 -3.61 -3.28
C CYS A 461 4.07 -3.07 -4.69
N ARG A 462 5.15 -2.79 -5.42
CA ARG A 462 5.12 -2.31 -6.81
C ARG A 462 5.97 -3.21 -7.70
N GLY A 463 5.39 -3.75 -8.77
CA GLY A 463 6.14 -4.62 -9.68
C GLY A 463 5.27 -5.40 -10.67
N PRO A 464 5.83 -6.38 -11.39
CA PRO A 464 7.25 -6.70 -11.42
C PRO A 464 8.07 -5.57 -12.05
N LEU A 465 9.30 -5.41 -11.58
CA LEU A 465 10.29 -4.52 -12.18
C LEU A 465 11.00 -5.23 -13.36
N PRO A 466 11.53 -4.49 -14.34
CA PRO A 466 12.28 -5.08 -15.44
C PRO A 466 13.47 -5.91 -14.92
N ARG A 467 13.68 -7.11 -15.49
CA ARG A 467 14.74 -8.05 -15.04
C ARG A 467 16.16 -7.47 -15.17
N ASN A 468 16.36 -6.53 -16.09
CA ASN A 468 17.65 -5.91 -16.35
C ASN A 468 17.96 -4.74 -15.41
N SER A 469 17.04 -4.40 -14.51
CA SER A 469 17.28 -3.40 -13.47
C SER A 469 18.22 -4.00 -12.44
N SER A 470 19.53 -3.79 -12.61
CA SER A 470 20.50 -4.11 -11.57
C SER A 470 20.09 -3.41 -10.27
N SER A 471 20.35 -4.04 -9.11
CA SER A 471 19.91 -3.53 -7.80
C SER A 471 20.40 -2.11 -7.51
N THR A 472 21.48 -1.68 -8.15
CA THR A 472 22.07 -0.34 -8.04
C THR A 472 21.42 0.71 -8.94
N HIS A 473 20.74 0.31 -10.02
CA HIS A 473 20.16 1.20 -11.03
C HIS A 473 18.64 1.07 -11.18
N VAL A 474 17.95 0.48 -10.21
CA VAL A 474 16.48 0.52 -10.23
C VAL A 474 16.04 1.95 -9.93
N ASP A 475 15.37 2.58 -10.88
CA ASP A 475 14.63 3.82 -10.65
C ASP A 475 13.55 3.57 -9.59
N ARG A 476 13.91 3.89 -8.34
CA ARG A 476 13.03 3.77 -7.20
C ARG A 476 11.90 4.76 -7.34
N CYS A 477 10.71 4.29 -7.01
CA CYS A 477 9.55 5.15 -7.04
C CYS A 477 9.63 6.19 -5.92
N ARG A 478 9.26 7.43 -6.24
CA ARG A 478 9.05 8.46 -5.22
C ARG A 478 7.63 8.29 -4.67
N ILE A 479 7.50 8.21 -3.36
CA ILE A 479 6.20 8.18 -2.70
C ILE A 479 5.98 9.52 -1.99
N GLY A 480 4.96 10.25 -2.44
CA GLY A 480 4.39 11.37 -1.70
C GLY A 480 3.43 10.83 -0.65
N THR A 481 3.48 11.36 0.57
CA THR A 481 2.53 11.02 1.63
C THR A 481 1.63 12.22 1.89
N GLU A 482 0.34 11.97 2.08
CA GLU A 482 -0.63 12.98 2.48
C GLU A 482 -1.41 12.46 3.69
N LEU A 483 -1.46 13.28 4.74
CA LEU A 483 -2.25 13.03 5.92
C LEU A 483 -3.58 13.74 5.73
N LEU A 484 -4.67 12.97 5.80
CA LEU A 484 -6.02 13.47 5.64
C LEU A 484 -6.82 13.14 6.91
N THR A 485 -7.69 14.05 7.30
CA THR A 485 -8.74 13.78 8.29
C THR A 485 -9.95 13.18 7.59
N LEU A 486 -10.81 12.50 8.34
CA LEU A 486 -12.11 12.10 7.81
C LEU A 486 -12.96 13.33 7.43
N LEU A 487 -12.79 14.43 8.15
CA LEU A 487 -13.48 15.69 7.85
C LEU A 487 -13.04 16.27 6.49
N ASP A 488 -11.76 16.17 6.13
CA ASP A 488 -11.27 16.61 4.81
C ASP A 488 -11.98 15.84 3.69
N LEU A 489 -12.13 14.53 3.86
CA LEU A 489 -12.83 13.69 2.90
C LEU A 489 -14.33 14.02 2.82
N ILE A 490 -14.99 14.23 3.96
CA ILE A 490 -16.43 14.61 3.98
C ILE A 490 -16.64 15.97 3.32
N ARG A 491 -15.78 16.96 3.61
CA ARG A 491 -15.83 18.31 3.03
C ARG A 491 -15.64 18.27 1.52
N MET A 492 -14.71 17.46 1.03
CA MET A 492 -14.50 17.24 -0.40
C MET A 492 -15.77 16.75 -1.11
N HIS A 493 -16.54 15.89 -0.45
CA HIS A 493 -17.75 15.34 -1.05
C HIS A 493 -18.97 16.24 -0.92
N GLY A 494 -19.04 17.15 0.06
CA GLY A 494 -19.96 18.29 -0.01
C GLY A 494 -20.91 18.48 1.15
N SER A 495 -20.54 18.05 2.36
CA SER A 495 -21.27 18.41 3.58
C SER A 495 -20.36 19.21 4.50
N SER A 496 -20.68 20.48 4.73
CA SER A 496 -20.27 21.08 6.01
C SER A 496 -21.19 20.45 7.07
N PRO A 497 -20.66 19.70 8.05
CA PRO A 497 -21.48 19.23 9.14
C PRO A 497 -22.00 20.46 9.89
N SER A 498 -23.27 20.79 9.69
CA SER A 498 -23.97 21.85 10.44
C SER A 498 -24.07 21.50 11.91
#